data_AF-E0UNC2-F1
#
_entry.id   AF-E0UNC2-F1
#
_cell.length_a   1.000
_cell.length_b   1.000
_cell.length_c   1.000
_cell.angle_alpha   90.00
_cell.angle_beta   90.00
_cell.angle_gamma   90.00
#
_symmetry.space_group_name_H-M   'P 1'
#
loop_
_entity.id
_entity.type
_entity.pdbx_description
1 polymer ?
#
loop_
_entity_poly.entity_id
_entity_poly.type
_entity_poly.pdbx_seq_one_letter_code
_entity_poly.pdbx_strand_id
1 'polypeptide(L)' 'MSQYSGTRQKSPRRLHDLDGKFTPDYAEETKRLRSMRLTDTAWNLLAEIASKNQITRTEVIEIFARGGDLY' A
#
# COMPACT_ATOMS: atom_id res chain seq x y z
N MET A 1 15.10 -32.27 -3.46
CA MET A 1 13.82 -31.66 -3.84
C MET A 1 13.33 -30.77 -2.70
N SER A 2 13.34 -29.46 -2.87
CA SER A 2 12.42 -28.58 -2.13
C SER A 2 12.20 -27.33 -2.97
N GLN A 3 11.06 -27.30 -3.64
CA GLN A 3 10.62 -26.24 -4.54
C GLN A 3 10.12 -25.08 -3.68
N TYR A 4 10.81 -23.94 -3.72
CA TYR A 4 10.28 -22.68 -3.19
C TYR A 4 9.15 -22.19 -4.10
N SER A 5 7.93 -22.66 -3.84
CA SER A 5 6.69 -22.13 -4.43
C SER A 5 6.20 -20.95 -3.60
N GLY A 6 6.58 -19.75 -4.00
CA GLY A 6 6.29 -18.53 -3.25
C GLY A 6 6.40 -17.25 -4.07
N THR A 7 5.97 -17.25 -5.34
CA THR A 7 5.72 -16.00 -6.07
C THR A 7 4.22 -15.84 -6.30
N ARG A 8 3.47 -15.70 -5.20
CA ARG A 8 2.10 -15.19 -5.27
C ARG A 8 2.17 -13.75 -5.78
N GLN A 9 1.75 -13.57 -7.03
CA GLN A 9 1.41 -12.32 -7.72
C GLN A 9 2.08 -11.07 -7.13
N LYS A 10 3.27 -10.74 -7.64
CA LYS A 10 3.82 -9.39 -7.45
C LYS A 10 2.82 -8.40 -8.05
N SER A 11 2.42 -7.41 -7.26
CA SER A 11 1.67 -6.23 -7.71
C SER A 11 2.32 -5.63 -8.97
N PRO A 12 1.58 -4.85 -9.78
CA PRO A 12 2.15 -4.19 -10.94
C PRO A 12 3.45 -3.50 -10.52
N ARG A 13 4.56 -3.85 -11.19
CA ARG A 13 5.88 -3.28 -10.93
C ARG A 13 5.70 -1.76 -10.86
N ARG A 14 6.05 -1.15 -9.72
CA ARG A 14 6.03 0.31 -9.53
C ARG A 14 6.59 0.97 -10.79
N LEU A 15 5.87 1.94 -11.33
CA LEU A 15 6.28 2.68 -12.50
C LEU A 15 7.72 3.17 -12.26
N HIS A 16 8.63 2.75 -13.12
CA HIS A 16 9.97 3.31 -13.16
C HIS A 16 9.87 4.64 -13.91
N ASP A 17 10.60 5.65 -13.45
CA ASP A 17 10.88 6.83 -14.26
C ASP A 17 11.57 6.43 -15.57
N LEU A 18 11.63 7.34 -16.55
CA LEU A 18 12.40 7.20 -17.79
C LEU A 18 13.88 6.84 -17.52
N ASP A 19 14.39 7.19 -16.34
CA ASP A 19 15.73 6.87 -15.84
C ASP A 19 15.84 5.50 -15.13
N GLY A 20 14.78 4.69 -15.13
CA GLY A 20 14.76 3.39 -14.44
C GLY A 20 14.70 3.48 -12.91
N LYS A 21 14.57 4.69 -12.35
CA LYS A 21 14.49 4.92 -10.90
C LYS A 21 13.07 4.68 -10.38
N PHE A 22 12.98 4.15 -9.17
CA PHE A 22 11.70 4.02 -8.47
C PHE A 22 11.18 5.42 -8.14
N THR A 23 10.06 5.82 -8.76
CA THR A 23 9.37 7.05 -8.39
C THR A 23 8.46 6.81 -7.20
N PRO A 24 8.42 7.75 -6.23
CA PRO A 24 7.38 7.75 -5.23
C PRO A 24 6.04 8.12 -5.88
N ASP A 25 4.95 7.47 -5.44
CA ASP A 25 3.59 7.72 -5.97
C ASP A 25 3.11 9.17 -5.75
N TYR A 26 3.80 9.95 -4.90
CA TYR A 26 3.50 11.35 -4.59
C TYR A 26 4.74 12.20 -4.93
N ALA A 27 4.79 12.70 -6.18
CA ALA A 27 5.93 13.49 -6.66
C ALA A 27 6.03 14.88 -5.98
N GLU A 28 4.90 15.41 -5.52
CA GLU A 28 4.82 16.76 -4.94
C GLU A 28 5.03 16.79 -3.42
N GLU A 29 4.87 15.64 -2.74
CA GLU A 29 4.91 15.56 -1.27
C GLU A 29 5.79 14.41 -0.78
N THR A 30 6.74 14.71 0.11
CA THR A 30 7.57 13.69 0.75
C THR A 30 6.80 13.00 1.88
N LYS A 31 6.52 11.70 1.74
CA LYS A 31 5.97 10.88 2.83
C LYS A 31 6.84 10.99 4.09
N ARG A 32 6.20 11.26 5.23
CA ARG A 32 6.84 11.29 6.55
C ARG A 32 6.25 10.17 7.41
N LEU A 33 7.09 9.57 8.27
CA LEU A 33 6.61 8.61 9.25
C LEU A 33 5.65 9.31 10.22
N ARG A 34 4.50 8.68 10.47
CA ARG A 34 3.48 9.10 11.43
C ARG A 34 3.09 7.89 12.29
N SER A 35 3.06 8.08 13.59
CA SER A 35 2.62 7.06 14.54
C SER A 35 1.14 7.28 14.88
N MET A 36 0.36 6.21 14.91
CA MET A 36 -1.04 6.23 15.35
C MET A 36 -1.35 5.02 16.22
N ARG A 37 -2.39 5.13 17.05
CA ARG A 37 -2.90 4.04 17.88
C ARG A 37 -4.21 3.55 17.30
N LEU A 38 -4.35 2.23 17.20
CA LEU A 38 -5.52 1.55 16.68
C LEU A 38 -5.85 0.37 17.59
N THR A 39 -7.12 0.02 17.68
CA THR A 39 -7.56 -1.27 18.22
C THR A 39 -7.26 -2.39 17.21
N ASP A 40 -7.14 -3.64 17.67
CA ASP A 40 -6.96 -4.80 16.79
C ASP A 40 -8.08 -4.92 15.74
N THR A 41 -9.33 -4.63 16.13
CA THR A 41 -10.48 -4.62 15.21
C THR A 41 -10.26 -3.65 14.05
N ALA A 42 -9.90 -2.40 14.35
CA ALA A 42 -9.60 -1.40 13.33
C ALA A 42 -8.43 -1.82 12.43
N TRP A 43 -7.36 -2.40 13.00
CA TRP A 43 -6.21 -2.88 12.23
C TRP A 43 -6.56 -4.01 11.25
N ASN A 44 -7.47 -4.90 11.66
CA ASN A 44 -7.97 -5.99 10.83
C ASN A 44 -8.91 -5.50 9.73
N LEU A 45 -9.82 -4.57 10.02
CA LEU A 45 -10.69 -3.97 9.01
C LEU A 45 -9.89 -3.23 7.92
N LEU A 46 -8.84 -2.50 8.31
CA LEU A 46 -7.91 -1.89 7.34
C LEU A 46 -7.26 -2.95 6.43
N ALA A 47 -6.99 -4.15 6.95
CA ALA A 47 -6.44 -5.25 6.17
C ALA A 47 -7.41 -5.76 5.10
N GLU A 48 -8.69 -5.88 5.47
CA GLU A 48 -9.74 -6.34 4.57
C GLU A 48 -9.96 -5.34 3.43
N ILE A 49 -10.07 -4.04 3.76
CA ILE A 49 -10.19 -2.96 2.77
C ILE A 49 -8.97 -2.95 1.85
N ALA A 50 -7.78 -3.03 2.44
CA ALA A 50 -6.52 -3.09 1.69
C ALA A 50 -6.51 -4.28 0.70
N SER A 51 -6.95 -5.46 1.15
CA SER A 51 -7.02 -6.66 0.32
C SER A 51 -8.01 -6.54 -0.84
N LYS A 52 -9.18 -5.91 -0.62
CA LYS A 52 -10.18 -5.69 -1.68
C LYS A 52 -9.66 -4.74 -2.77
N ASN A 53 -8.94 -3.70 -2.35
CA ASN A 53 -8.42 -2.68 -3.24
C ASN A 53 -7.00 -2.99 -3.78
N GLN A 54 -6.41 -4.13 -3.39
CA GLN A 54 -5.05 -4.55 -3.76
C GLN A 54 -3.96 -3.52 -3.38
N ILE A 55 -4.17 -2.81 -2.28
CA ILE A 55 -3.26 -1.80 -1.73
C ILE A 55 -2.81 -2.21 -0.32
N THR A 56 -1.97 -1.40 0.31
CA THR A 56 -1.51 -1.57 1.68
C THR A 56 -2.41 -0.85 2.68
N ARG A 57 -2.38 -1.25 3.95
CA ARG A 57 -3.10 -0.55 5.04
C ARG A 57 -2.73 0.93 5.14
N THR A 58 -1.47 1.27 4.88
CA THR A 58 -1.01 2.67 4.90
C THR A 58 -1.55 3.47 3.73
N GLU A 59 -1.73 2.85 2.55
CA GLU A 59 -2.38 3.50 1.41
C GLU A 59 -3.87 3.68 1.65
N VAL A 60 -4.54 2.74 2.32
CA VAL A 60 -5.94 2.91 2.78
C VAL A 60 -6.06 4.17 3.65
N ILE A 61 -5.19 4.33 4.65
CA ILE A 61 -5.21 5.50 5.54
C ILE A 61 -4.93 6.79 4.76
N GLU A 62 -3.94 6.77 3.86
CA GLU A 62 -3.56 7.93 3.04
C GLU A 62 -4.70 8.36 2.10
N ILE A 63 -5.32 7.41 1.39
CA ILE A 63 -6.44 7.66 0.47
C ILE A 63 -7.63 8.21 1.23
N PHE A 64 -7.99 7.57 2.35
CA PHE A 64 -9.07 8.05 3.22
C PHE A 64 -8.80 9.48 3.72
N ALA A 65 -7.59 9.77 4.20
CA ALA A 65 -7.23 11.09 4.72
C ALA A 65 -7.24 12.19 3.64
N ARG A 66 -7.04 11.82 2.37
CA ARG A 66 -7.14 12.72 1.21
C ARG A 66 -8.57 12.84 0.65
N GLY A 67 -9.55 12.19 1.28
CA GLY A 67 -10.95 12.22 0.84
C GLY A 67 -11.24 11.35 -0.38
N GLY A 68 -10.39 10.35 -0.65
CA GLY A 68 -10.62 9.37 -1.71
C GLY A 68 -11.53 8.24 -1.28
N ASP A 69 -12.20 7.63 -2.26
CA ASP A 69 -13.12 6.51 -2.05
C ASP A 69 -12.39 5.15 -2.05
N LEU A 70 -12.88 4.22 -1.22
CA LEU A 70 -12.36 2.86 -1.08
C LEU A 70 -13.53 1.86 -1.09
N TYR A 71 -13.35 0.70 -1.72
CA TYR A 71 -14.41 -0.32 -1.93
C TYR A 71 -14.27 -1.56 -1.04
#